data_AF-A0A929F4A6-F1
#
_entry.id   AF-A0A929F4A6-F1
#
_cell.length_a   1.000
_cell.length_b   1.000
_cell.length_c   1.000
_cell.angle_alpha   90.00
_cell.angle_beta   90.00
_cell.angle_gamma   90.00
#
_symmetry.space_group_name_H-M   'P 1'
#
loop_
_entity.id
_entity.type
_entity.pdbx_description
1 polymer ?
#
loop_
_entity_poly.entity_id
_entity_poly.type
_entity_poly.pdbx_seq_one_letter_code
_entity_poly.pdbx_strand_id
1 'polypeptide(L)'
;DRVISQSYELQGLISFFTVGEDEVRAWTIKKGTFALDAAGIIHTDIKKGFIRAEVVSYEDLIDAGTYHEARKKGTVSLEGKTYEVQDGDIINFRFNV
;
A
#
# COMPACT_ATOMS: atom_id res chain seq x y z
N ASP A 1 1.40 -14.63 -18.51
CA ASP A 1 1.97 -13.50 -17.76
C ASP A 1 2.11 -12.23 -18.58
N ARG A 2 2.94 -12.17 -19.63
CA ARG A 2 3.18 -10.93 -20.41
C ARG A 2 1.91 -10.20 -20.90
N VAL A 3 0.91 -10.93 -21.39
CA VAL A 3 -0.34 -10.32 -21.87
C VAL A 3 -1.17 -9.73 -20.71
N ILE A 4 -1.17 -10.40 -19.56
CA ILE A 4 -1.91 -9.93 -18.37
C ILE A 4 -1.24 -8.66 -17.84
N SER A 5 0.09 -8.68 -17.67
CA SER A 5 0.84 -7.51 -17.17
C SER A 5 0.69 -6.30 -18.09
N GLN A 6 0.82 -6.49 -19.40
CA GLN A 6 0.63 -5.41 -20.38
C GLN A 6 -0.81 -4.89 -20.42
N SER A 7 -1.80 -5.76 -20.21
CA SER A 7 -3.21 -5.34 -20.12
C SER A 7 -3.48 -4.52 -18.86
N TYR A 8 -2.79 -4.87 -17.76
CA TYR A 8 -2.87 -4.17 -16.48
C TYR A 8 -2.27 -2.77 -16.58
N GLU A 9 -1.08 -2.68 -17.17
CA GLU A 9 -0.38 -1.42 -17.46
C GLU A 9 -1.18 -0.54 -18.42
N LEU A 10 -1.76 -1.11 -19.49
CA LEU A 10 -2.60 -0.39 -20.45
C LEU A 10 -3.83 0.24 -19.79
N GLN A 11 -4.39 -0.40 -18.76
CA GLN A 11 -5.50 0.15 -17.98
C GLN A 11 -5.07 1.16 -16.90
N GLY A 12 -3.76 1.41 -16.77
CA GLY A 12 -3.20 2.29 -15.74
C GLY A 12 -3.43 1.76 -14.33
N LEU A 13 -3.48 0.43 -14.16
CA LEU A 13 -3.66 -0.20 -12.86
C LEU A 13 -2.30 -0.47 -12.21
N ILE A 14 -2.27 -0.31 -10.89
CA ILE A 14 -1.14 -0.65 -10.02
C ILE A 14 -1.64 -1.53 -8.87
N SER A 15 -0.72 -2.21 -8.20
CA SER A 15 -1.00 -3.01 -7.02
C SER A 15 -0.21 -2.50 -5.83
N PHE A 16 -0.89 -2.31 -4.70
CA PHE A 16 -0.24 -2.16 -3.39
C PHE A 16 -0.58 -3.39 -2.54
N PHE A 17 0.18 -3.59 -1.48
CA PHE A 17 0.06 -4.76 -0.61
C PHE A 17 -0.28 -4.37 0.82
N THR A 18 -1.11 -5.20 1.45
CA THR A 18 -1.28 -5.20 2.91
C THR A 18 -0.71 -6.48 3.46
N VAL A 19 0.06 -6.37 4.54
CA VAL A 19 0.64 -7.51 5.27
C VAL A 19 0.06 -7.51 6.68
N GLY A 20 -0.75 -8.52 6.98
CA GLY A 20 -1.18 -8.88 8.32
C GLY A 20 -0.39 -10.07 8.88
N GLU A 21 -0.69 -10.48 10.10
CA GLU A 21 -0.06 -11.67 10.70
C GLU A 21 -0.39 -12.96 9.92
N ASP A 22 -1.62 -13.07 9.41
CA ASP A 22 -2.13 -14.28 8.76
C ASP A 22 -2.36 -14.13 7.24
N GLU A 23 -2.27 -12.92 6.69
CA GLU A 23 -2.64 -12.65 5.30
C GLU A 23 -1.70 -11.63 4.63
N VAL A 24 -1.30 -11.94 3.40
CA VAL A 24 -0.71 -10.97 2.47
C VAL A 24 -1.65 -10.84 1.29
N ARG A 25 -2.06 -9.60 0.98
CA ARG A 25 -3.01 -9.34 -0.10
C ARG A 25 -2.57 -8.20 -0.99
N ALA A 26 -2.71 -8.41 -2.30
CA ALA A 26 -2.57 -7.38 -3.31
C ALA A 26 -3.92 -6.69 -3.57
N TRP A 27 -3.89 -5.37 -3.64
CA TRP A 27 -5.05 -4.52 -3.89
C TRP A 27 -4.84 -3.71 -5.17
N THR A 28 -5.73 -3.93 -6.13
CA THR A 28 -5.71 -3.26 -7.43
C THR A 28 -6.35 -1.89 -7.33
N ILE A 29 -5.61 -0.86 -7.71
CA ILE A 29 -6.11 0.53 -7.81
C ILE A 29 -5.66 1.16 -9.13
N LYS A 30 -6.25 2.30 -9.50
CA LYS A 30 -5.73 3.11 -10.60
C LYS A 30 -4.51 3.90 -10.14
N LYS A 31 -3.53 4.08 -11.01
CA LYS A 31 -2.45 5.04 -10.80
C LYS A 31 -3.03 6.44 -10.50
N GLY A 32 -2.44 7.17 -9.55
CA GLY A 32 -2.99 8.43 -9.06
C GLY A 32 -3.98 8.30 -7.90
N THR A 33 -4.28 7.08 -7.43
CA THR A 33 -5.18 6.89 -6.29
C THR A 33 -4.49 7.32 -4.99
N PHE A 34 -5.16 8.16 -4.20
CA PHE A 34 -4.64 8.60 -2.91
C PHE A 34 -4.85 7.58 -1.79
N ALA A 35 -4.01 7.63 -0.75
CA ALA A 35 -4.01 6.72 0.39
C ALA A 35 -5.39 6.59 1.07
N LEU A 36 -6.14 7.68 1.20
CA LEU A 36 -7.50 7.63 1.78
C LEU A 36 -8.47 6.81 0.93
N ASP A 37 -8.37 6.91 -0.39
CA ASP A 37 -9.22 6.18 -1.32
C ASP A 37 -8.79 4.71 -1.41
N ALA A 38 -7.48 4.45 -1.44
CA ALA A 38 -6.92 3.10 -1.36
C ALA A 38 -7.37 2.35 -0.09
N ALA A 39 -7.38 3.03 1.07
CA ALA A 39 -7.93 2.48 2.30
C ALA A 39 -9.42 2.08 2.17
N GLY A 40 -10.18 2.85 1.40
CA GLY A 40 -11.60 2.58 1.15
C GLY A 40 -11.87 1.36 0.28
N ILE A 41 -10.91 0.97 -0.58
CA ILE A 41 -10.99 -0.27 -1.36
C ILE A 41 -10.89 -1.50 -0.46
N ILE A 42 -10.14 -1.39 0.64
CA ILE A 42 -10.05 -2.46 1.65
C ILE A 42 -11.35 -2.57 2.43
N HIS A 43 -11.78 -1.47 3.03
CA HIS A 43 -13.05 -1.41 3.76
C HIS A 43 -13.50 0.05 3.96
N THR A 44 -14.82 0.28 3.96
CA THR A 44 -15.37 1.63 4.12
C THR A 44 -15.07 2.24 5.50
N ASP A 45 -14.99 1.41 6.54
CA ASP A 45 -14.65 1.88 7.89
C ASP A 45 -13.19 2.31 8.04
N ILE A 46 -12.25 1.67 7.34
CA ILE A 46 -10.84 2.10 7.34
C ILE A 46 -10.73 3.50 6.72
N LYS A 47 -11.48 3.76 5.64
CA LYS A 47 -11.55 5.10 5.02
C LYS A 47 -12.15 6.14 5.96
N LYS A 48 -13.25 5.83 6.65
CA LYS A 48 -13.88 6.75 7.61
C LYS A 48 -12.97 7.05 8.80
N GLY A 49 -12.30 6.02 9.30
CA GLY A 49 -11.41 6.08 10.45
C GLY A 49 -9.98 6.51 10.14
N PHE A 50 -9.64 6.79 8.87
CA PHE A 50 -8.25 6.98 8.43
C PHE A 50 -7.52 8.04 9.25
N ILE A 51 -6.38 7.64 9.82
CA ILE A 51 -5.44 8.52 10.52
C ILE A 51 -4.23 8.78 9.61
N ARG A 52 -3.54 7.72 9.19
CA ARG A 52 -2.33 7.77 8.35
C ARG A 52 -2.06 6.42 7.70
N ALA A 53 -1.26 6.42 6.65
CA ALA A 53 -0.71 5.23 6.03
C ALA A 53 0.76 5.08 6.44
N GLU A 54 1.14 3.91 6.96
CA GLU A 54 2.56 3.56 7.11
C GLU A 54 2.98 2.83 5.83
N VAL A 55 3.90 3.41 5.06
CA VAL A 55 4.25 2.94 3.72
C VAL A 55 5.72 2.54 3.70
N VAL A 56 6.00 1.39 3.09
CA VAL A 56 7.36 0.95 2.76
C VAL A 56 7.37 0.43 1.33
N SER A 57 8.40 0.80 0.57
CA SER A 57 8.58 0.27 -0.78
C SER A 57 8.90 -1.22 -0.74
N TYR A 58 8.62 -1.93 -1.82
CA TYR A 58 8.99 -3.34 -1.94
C TYR A 58 10.49 -3.55 -1.80
N GLU A 59 11.28 -2.71 -2.48
CA GLU A 59 12.73 -2.76 -2.44
C GLU A 59 13.27 -2.57 -1.02
N ASP A 60 12.78 -1.56 -0.29
CA ASP A 60 13.21 -1.28 1.07
C ASP A 60 12.82 -2.40 2.05
N LEU A 61 11.65 -3.03 1.84
CA LEU A 61 11.22 -4.15 2.66
C LEU A 61 12.10 -5.38 2.44
N ILE A 62 12.46 -5.67 1.19
CA ILE A 62 13.36 -6.78 0.84
C ILE A 62 14.76 -6.53 1.41
N ASP A 63 15.29 -5.31 1.27
CA ASP A 63 16.61 -4.93 1.80
C ASP A 63 16.66 -4.91 3.33
N ALA A 64 15.52 -4.65 3.99
CA ALA A 64 15.38 -4.74 5.44
C ALA A 64 15.11 -6.18 5.93
N GLY A 65 14.59 -7.05 5.07
CA GLY A 65 14.17 -8.42 5.37
C GLY A 65 12.86 -8.53 6.17
N THR A 66 12.55 -7.57 7.04
CA THR A 66 11.28 -7.52 7.79
C THR A 66 10.77 -6.08 7.95
N TYR A 67 9.45 -5.93 8.14
CA TYR A 67 8.84 -4.62 8.40
C TYR A 67 9.41 -3.96 9.68
N HIS A 68 9.70 -4.76 10.71
CA HIS A 68 10.30 -4.24 11.95
C HIS A 68 11.67 -3.64 11.73
N GLU A 69 12.52 -4.31 10.94
CA GLU A 69 13.84 -3.79 10.60
C GLU A 69 13.75 -2.59 9.64
N ALA A 70 12.81 -2.58 8.70
CA ALA A 70 12.57 -1.42 7.83
C ALA A 70 12.20 -0.19 8.66
N ARG A 71 11.33 -0.38 9.66
CA ARG A 71 10.94 0.68 10.59
C ARG A 71 12.11 1.20 11.42
N LYS A 72 13.00 0.32 11.87
CA LYS A 72 14.23 0.73 12.59
C LYS A 72 15.23 1.47 11.69
N LYS A 73 15.35 1.05 10.42
CA LYS A 73 16.20 1.71 9.41
C LYS A 73 15.64 3.08 8.99
N GLY A 74 14.38 3.38 9.29
CA GLY A 74 13.73 4.64 8.94
C GLY A 74 13.23 4.69 7.49
N THR A 75 13.10 3.53 6.82
CA THR A 75 12.56 3.44 5.44
C THR A 75 11.04 3.35 5.40
N VAL A 76 10.38 3.25 6.56
CA VAL A 76 8.92 3.32 6.67
C VAL A 76 8.50 4.79 6.79
N SER A 77 7.77 5.27 5.78
CA SER A 77 7.23 6.62 5.74
C SER A 77 5.83 6.69 6.37
N LEU A 78 5.52 7.82 7.01
CA LEU A 78 4.20 8.10 7.56
C LEU A 78 3.48 9.09 6.66
N GLU A 79 2.52 8.57 5.91
CA GLU A 79 1.88 9.27 4.83
C GLU A 79 0.45 9.70 5.16
N GLY A 80 0.10 10.88 4.65
CA GLY A 80 -1.21 11.50 4.86
C GLY A 80 -2.28 11.03 3.87
N LYS A 81 -3.47 11.63 3.97
CA LYS A 81 -4.62 11.30 3.11
C LYS A 81 -4.37 11.50 1.62
N THR A 82 -3.49 12.44 1.27
CA THR A 82 -3.18 12.88 -0.10
C THR A 82 -1.93 12.24 -0.68
N TYR A 83 -1.32 11.29 0.03
CA TYR A 83 -0.21 10.52 -0.54
C TYR A 83 -0.72 9.70 -1.72
N GLU A 84 -0.07 9.83 -2.88
CA GLU A 84 -0.36 9.03 -4.05
C GLU A 84 0.31 7.67 -3.88
N VAL A 85 -0.49 6.61 -3.82
CA VAL A 85 0.00 5.24 -3.67
C VAL A 85 0.79 4.83 -4.91
N GLN A 86 1.98 4.28 -4.70
CA GLN A 86 2.86 3.79 -5.74
C GLN A 86 2.69 2.28 -5.95
N ASP A 87 3.06 1.82 -7.13
CA ASP A 87 3.05 0.39 -7.44
C ASP A 87 4.09 -0.34 -6.59
N GLY A 88 3.68 -1.46 -5.98
CA GLY A 88 4.56 -2.23 -5.09
C GLY A 88 4.57 -1.77 -3.64
N ASP A 89 3.93 -0.65 -3.28
CA ASP A 89 3.90 -0.18 -1.90
C ASP A 89 3.32 -1.23 -0.96
N ILE A 90 3.99 -1.45 0.17
CA ILE A 90 3.44 -2.19 1.30
C ILE A 90 2.90 -1.18 2.30
N ILE A 91 1.59 -1.22 2.53
CA ILE A 91 0.87 -0.21 3.31
C ILE A 91 0.18 -0.84 4.52
N ASN A 92 0.42 -0.24 5.68
CA ASN A 92 -0.36 -0.48 6.89
C ASN A 92 -1.19 0.78 7.22
N PHE A 93 -2.51 0.70 7.05
CA PHE A 93 -3.41 1.80 7.35
C PHE A 93 -3.72 1.87 8.84
N ARG A 94 -3.40 2.99 9.47
CA ARG A 94 -3.82 3.31 10.83
C ARG A 94 -5.18 3.99 10.78
N PHE A 95 -6.16 3.41 11.45
CA PHE A 95 -7.51 3.96 11.53
C PHE A 95 -8.09 3.80 12.94
N ASN A 96 -9.09 4.61 13.28
CA ASN A 96 -9.90 4.44 14.48
C ASN A 96 -11.33 4.07 14.11
N VAL A 97 -11.92 3.14 14.87
CA VAL A 97 -13.31 2.69 14.72
C VAL A 97 -14.18 3.37 15.76
#